data_AF-K1XJ81-F1
#
_entry.id   AF-K1XJ81-F1
#
_cell.length_a   1.000
_cell.length_b   1.000
_cell.length_c   1.000
_cell.angle_alpha   90.00
_cell.angle_beta   90.00
_cell.angle_gamma   90.00
#
_symmetry.space_group_name_H-M   'P 1'
#
loop_
_entity.id
_entity.type
_entity.pdbx_description
1 polymer ?
#
loop_
_entity_poly.entity_id
_entity_poly.type
_entity_poly.pdbx_seq_one_letter_code
_entity_poly.pdbx_strand_id
1 'polypeptide(L)'
;MKRKLWWWFTFSPVIVAVLWILVSLVFRVVWATGDASAVGLLDVIKTFINRWLWLLALLSIPLLIIGIVFLSTSDKNNSKKFTVKEIVKHSRTLAKKHMGKFILWFALYCILQIISNIFGYSEQTGQVELLNIIVTSIVLLGGLWLSLWYKNLSLNIVNEAKAKYSDVFVDFQKFLKYLWAYILVYIIIIIGVILLIVPWVIFALRLSMVPYLILDKNIGPIQAIKMSRKMTKWFIGDIFLLCILIWLINILWFIAILVGLLRTLPLGFIASAYIYKKILAAQNNKETKVIEKKETTKKSKK
;
A
#
# COMPACT_ATOMS: atom_id res chain seq x y z
N MET A 1 -14.62 -11.96 -23.64
CA MET A 1 -15.20 -12.72 -22.51
C MET A 1 -14.62 -12.34 -21.13
N LYS A 2 -13.28 -12.35 -20.94
CA LYS A 2 -12.63 -12.15 -19.62
C LYS A 2 -12.90 -10.80 -18.90
N ARG A 3 -13.08 -9.69 -19.63
CA ARG A 3 -13.44 -8.38 -19.04
C ARG A 3 -14.87 -8.30 -18.49
N LYS A 4 -15.81 -9.11 -19.01
CA LYS A 4 -17.20 -9.16 -18.54
C LYS A 4 -17.32 -9.92 -17.21
N LEU A 5 -16.52 -10.97 -17.02
CA LEU A 5 -16.48 -11.75 -15.78
C LEU A 5 -15.86 -10.96 -14.62
N TRP A 6 -14.95 -10.04 -14.91
CA TRP A 6 -14.32 -9.15 -13.92
C TRP A 6 -15.33 -8.29 -13.16
N TRP A 7 -16.35 -7.76 -13.86
CA TRP A 7 -17.40 -6.96 -13.24
C TRP A 7 -18.08 -7.72 -12.11
N TRP A 8 -18.32 -9.01 -12.26
CA TRP A 8 -18.99 -9.82 -11.23
C TRP A 8 -18.18 -9.97 -9.93
N PHE A 9 -16.85 -10.12 -10.02
CA PHE A 9 -15.99 -10.27 -8.84
C PHE A 9 -15.76 -8.96 -8.09
N THR A 10 -15.74 -7.83 -8.80
CA THR A 10 -15.55 -6.50 -8.18
C THR A 10 -16.86 -5.87 -7.74
N PHE A 11 -17.97 -6.15 -8.44
CA PHE A 11 -19.29 -5.69 -8.03
C PHE A 11 -19.82 -6.44 -6.82
N SER A 12 -19.52 -7.73 -6.63
CA SER A 12 -20.10 -8.50 -5.53
C SER A 12 -19.86 -7.87 -4.14
N PRO A 13 -18.62 -7.54 -3.72
CA PRO A 13 -18.37 -6.85 -2.44
C PRO A 13 -19.00 -5.45 -2.36
N VAL A 14 -18.98 -4.74 -3.48
CA VAL A 14 -19.51 -3.39 -3.62
C VAL A 14 -21.02 -3.36 -3.45
N ILE A 15 -21.72 -4.27 -4.13
CA ILE A 15 -23.18 -4.40 -4.07
C ILE A 15 -23.59 -4.71 -2.64
N VAL A 16 -22.86 -5.61 -1.96
CA VAL A 16 -23.13 -5.95 -0.55
C VAL A 16 -22.92 -4.73 0.36
N ALA A 17 -21.86 -3.95 0.17
CA ALA A 17 -21.62 -2.73 0.95
C ALA A 17 -22.68 -1.64 0.69
N VAL A 18 -23.09 -1.44 -0.56
CA VAL A 18 -24.15 -0.49 -0.94
C VAL A 18 -25.51 -0.93 -0.38
N LEU A 19 -25.85 -2.21 -0.49
CA LEU A 19 -27.05 -2.79 0.13
C LEU A 19 -27.03 -2.58 1.65
N TRP A 20 -25.89 -2.77 2.29
CA TRP A 20 -25.77 -2.53 3.74
C TRP A 20 -26.05 -1.08 4.12
N ILE A 21 -25.46 -0.13 3.38
CA ILE A 21 -25.69 1.30 3.59
C ILE A 21 -27.16 1.64 3.38
N LEU A 22 -27.76 1.19 2.28
CA LEU A 22 -29.17 1.45 1.95
C LEU A 22 -30.11 0.87 3.01
N VAL A 23 -29.90 -0.39 3.42
CA VAL A 23 -30.67 -1.03 4.50
C VAL A 23 -30.54 -0.22 5.79
N SER A 24 -29.32 0.16 6.19
CA SER A 24 -29.06 0.98 7.38
C SER A 24 -29.78 2.33 7.33
N LEU A 25 -29.81 2.96 6.14
CA LEU A 25 -30.45 4.25 5.91
C LEU A 25 -31.98 4.15 5.99
N VAL A 26 -32.58 3.12 5.38
CA VAL A 26 -34.02 2.82 5.49
C VAL A 26 -34.41 2.59 6.94
N PHE A 27 -33.66 1.78 7.69
CA PHE A 27 -33.94 1.55 9.11
C PHE A 27 -33.82 2.81 9.97
N ARG A 28 -32.88 3.71 9.66
CA ARG A 28 -32.77 5.01 10.35
C ARG A 28 -33.98 5.90 10.08
N VAL A 29 -34.48 5.93 8.84
CA VAL A 29 -35.68 6.71 8.47
C VAL A 29 -36.93 6.13 9.14
N VAL A 30 -37.11 4.81 9.12
CA VAL A 30 -38.26 4.14 9.75
C VAL A 30 -38.25 4.32 11.28
N TRP A 31 -37.08 4.31 11.90
CA TRP A 31 -36.96 4.57 13.35
C TRP A 31 -37.27 6.03 13.70
N ALA A 32 -36.98 6.98 12.80
CA ALA A 32 -37.31 8.39 12.98
C ALA A 32 -38.82 8.68 12.86
N THR A 33 -39.62 7.79 12.24
CA THR A 33 -41.07 7.95 12.06
C THR A 33 -41.94 7.40 13.20
N GLY A 34 -41.36 6.81 14.26
CA GLY A 34 -41.95 6.83 15.60
C GLY A 34 -43.13 5.90 15.94
N ASP A 35 -43.33 4.77 15.28
CA ASP A 35 -44.36 3.78 15.71
C ASP A 35 -43.78 2.72 16.67
N ALA A 36 -44.13 2.83 17.96
CA ALA A 36 -43.62 2.00 19.06
C ALA A 36 -43.95 0.49 18.94
N SER A 37 -45.04 0.13 18.26
CA SER A 37 -45.46 -1.27 18.06
C SER A 37 -44.69 -1.99 16.96
N ALA A 38 -44.11 -1.26 16.00
CA ALA A 38 -43.30 -1.82 14.92
C ALA A 38 -41.84 -2.08 15.33
N VAL A 39 -41.37 -1.42 16.40
CA VAL A 39 -39.95 -1.41 16.82
C VAL A 39 -39.42 -2.82 17.10
N GLY A 40 -40.20 -3.67 17.78
CA GLY A 40 -39.77 -5.03 18.13
C GLY A 40 -39.57 -5.95 16.91
N LEU A 41 -40.52 -5.95 15.97
CA LEU A 41 -40.40 -6.74 14.73
C LEU A 41 -39.30 -6.19 13.83
N LEU A 42 -39.19 -4.85 13.73
CA LEU A 42 -38.16 -4.17 12.95
C LEU A 42 -36.75 -4.47 13.46
N ASP A 43 -36.54 -4.56 14.77
CA ASP A 43 -35.22 -4.91 15.33
C ASP A 43 -34.82 -6.36 15.06
N VAL A 44 -35.78 -7.30 15.12
CA VAL A 44 -35.54 -8.71 14.75
C VAL A 44 -35.15 -8.80 13.27
N ILE A 45 -35.90 -8.12 12.38
CA ILE A 45 -35.63 -8.09 10.94
C ILE A 45 -34.27 -7.42 10.65
N LYS A 46 -33.98 -6.28 11.29
CA LYS A 46 -32.70 -5.57 11.14
C LYS A 46 -31.52 -6.44 11.55
N THR A 47 -31.63 -7.14 12.67
CA THR A 47 -30.58 -8.02 13.19
C THR A 47 -30.37 -9.22 12.27
N PHE A 48 -31.45 -9.80 11.75
CA PHE A 48 -31.40 -10.91 10.79
C PHE A 48 -30.74 -10.49 9.46
N ILE A 49 -31.18 -9.37 8.89
CA ILE A 49 -30.63 -8.81 7.65
C ILE A 49 -29.16 -8.44 7.83
N ASN A 50 -28.79 -7.76 8.93
CA ASN A 50 -27.40 -7.40 9.20
C ASN A 50 -26.48 -8.63 9.37
N ARG A 51 -26.94 -9.71 10.01
CA ARG A 51 -26.15 -10.96 10.11
C ARG A 51 -25.84 -11.54 8.74
N TRP A 52 -26.82 -11.60 7.84
CA TRP A 52 -26.62 -12.11 6.49
C TRP A 52 -25.77 -11.17 5.62
N LEU A 53 -25.93 -9.86 5.75
CA LEU A 53 -25.07 -8.88 5.07
C LEU A 53 -23.62 -8.96 5.54
N TRP A 54 -23.37 -9.19 6.83
CA TRP A 54 -22.03 -9.45 7.34
C TRP A 54 -21.43 -10.73 6.77
N LEU A 55 -22.20 -11.81 6.67
CA LEU A 55 -21.75 -13.07 6.05
C LEU A 55 -21.41 -12.89 4.56
N LEU A 56 -22.25 -12.18 3.82
CA LEU A 56 -21.99 -11.85 2.41
C LEU A 56 -20.75 -10.95 2.28
N ALA A 57 -20.57 -9.98 3.16
CA ALA A 57 -19.39 -9.12 3.18
C ALA A 57 -18.12 -9.94 3.47
N LEU A 58 -18.20 -10.87 4.41
CA LEU A 58 -17.09 -11.75 4.79
C LEU A 58 -16.71 -12.70 3.66
N LEU A 59 -17.69 -13.25 2.92
CA LEU A 59 -17.48 -14.08 1.73
C LEU A 59 -16.96 -13.28 0.53
N SER A 60 -17.31 -12.00 0.44
CA SER A 60 -16.91 -11.13 -0.67
C SER A 60 -15.39 -10.85 -0.68
N ILE A 61 -14.74 -10.83 0.48
CA ILE A 61 -13.30 -10.57 0.62
C ILE A 61 -12.46 -11.68 -0.05
N PRO A 62 -12.64 -12.98 0.25
CA PRO A 62 -11.98 -14.07 -0.48
C PRO A 62 -12.28 -14.06 -1.98
N LEU A 63 -13.53 -13.76 -2.38
CA LEU A 63 -13.93 -13.65 -3.78
C LEU A 63 -13.18 -12.53 -4.51
N LEU A 64 -12.96 -11.38 -3.86
CA LEU A 64 -12.18 -10.26 -4.37
C LEU A 64 -10.71 -10.67 -4.53
N ILE A 65 -10.14 -11.36 -3.53
CA ILE A 65 -8.77 -11.89 -3.57
C ILE A 65 -8.61 -12.87 -4.75
N ILE A 66 -9.53 -13.83 -4.88
CA ILE A 66 -9.55 -14.80 -5.98
C ILE A 66 -9.68 -14.09 -7.32
N GLY A 67 -10.55 -13.07 -7.43
CA GLY A 67 -10.71 -12.28 -8.65
C GLY A 67 -9.43 -11.56 -9.07
N ILE A 68 -8.69 -10.96 -8.13
CA ILE A 68 -7.42 -10.30 -8.43
C ILE A 68 -6.31 -11.31 -8.77
N VAL A 69 -6.25 -12.45 -8.09
CA VAL A 69 -5.33 -13.55 -8.41
C VAL A 69 -5.64 -14.17 -9.78
N PHE A 70 -6.92 -14.28 -10.15
CA PHE A 70 -7.35 -14.75 -11.47
C PHE A 70 -6.98 -13.76 -12.58
N LEU A 71 -7.10 -12.45 -12.34
CA LEU A 71 -6.59 -11.43 -13.26
C LEU A 71 -5.07 -11.51 -13.43
N SER A 72 -4.34 -11.78 -12.34
CA SER A 72 -2.88 -11.98 -12.35
C SER A 72 -2.47 -13.16 -13.23
N THR A 73 -3.18 -14.29 -13.08
CA THR A 73 -2.85 -15.54 -13.78
C THR A 73 -3.28 -15.56 -15.24
N SER A 74 -4.20 -14.69 -15.66
CA SER A 74 -4.70 -14.64 -17.04
C SER A 74 -3.73 -14.01 -18.04
N ASP A 75 -2.68 -13.30 -17.61
CA ASP A 75 -1.69 -12.70 -18.51
C ASP A 75 -0.50 -13.66 -18.73
N LYS A 76 -0.83 -14.84 -19.28
CA LYS A 76 0.08 -16.00 -19.37
C LYS A 76 1.22 -15.84 -20.39
N ASN A 77 1.30 -14.74 -21.13
CA ASN A 77 2.08 -14.75 -22.37
C ASN A 77 3.42 -14.01 -22.37
N ASN A 78 3.85 -13.26 -21.35
CA ASN A 78 5.21 -12.69 -21.36
C ASN A 78 5.68 -12.00 -20.05
N SER A 79 6.14 -12.81 -19.09
CA SER A 79 7.31 -12.50 -18.23
C SER A 79 7.53 -13.63 -17.23
N LYS A 80 8.79 -13.98 -16.96
CA LYS A 80 9.19 -14.86 -15.84
C LYS A 80 8.34 -14.53 -14.60
N LYS A 81 7.41 -15.41 -14.22
CA LYS A 81 6.60 -15.22 -13.00
C LYS A 81 7.56 -15.10 -11.83
N PHE A 82 7.44 -14.02 -11.07
CA PHE A 82 8.28 -13.85 -9.90
C PHE A 82 7.74 -14.73 -8.78
N THR A 83 8.54 -15.69 -8.32
CA THR A 83 8.16 -16.54 -7.20
C THR A 83 8.12 -15.69 -5.93
N VAL A 84 6.92 -15.34 -5.44
CA VAL A 84 6.76 -14.52 -4.22
C VAL A 84 7.48 -15.16 -3.02
N LYS A 85 7.52 -16.50 -2.96
CA LYS A 85 8.29 -17.25 -1.96
C LYS A 85 9.79 -16.93 -2.00
N GLU A 86 10.38 -16.79 -3.19
CA GLU A 86 11.79 -16.41 -3.33
C GLU A 86 12.02 -14.97 -2.84
N ILE A 87 11.13 -14.04 -3.21
CA ILE A 87 11.20 -12.64 -2.77
C ILE A 87 11.20 -12.57 -1.25
N VAL A 88 10.24 -13.25 -0.60
CA VAL A 88 10.13 -13.25 0.86
C VAL A 88 11.33 -13.92 1.52
N LYS A 89 11.80 -15.07 0.99
CA LYS A 89 12.96 -15.78 1.55
C LYS A 89 14.22 -14.90 1.50
N HIS A 90 14.49 -14.28 0.35
CA HIS A 90 15.65 -13.42 0.16
C HIS A 90 15.54 -12.11 0.95
N SER A 91 14.36 -11.50 0.97
CA SER A 91 14.12 -10.29 1.77
C SER A 91 14.25 -10.57 3.26
N ARG A 92 13.86 -11.75 3.73
CA ARG A 92 14.03 -12.16 5.14
C ARG A 92 15.49 -12.32 5.53
N THR A 93 16.34 -12.85 4.63
CA THR A 93 17.79 -12.97 4.92
C THR A 93 18.44 -11.60 5.01
N LEU A 94 18.13 -10.69 4.07
CA LEU A 94 18.62 -9.31 4.08
C LEU A 94 18.10 -8.52 5.31
N ALA A 95 16.81 -8.68 5.64
CA ALA A 95 16.19 -8.05 6.80
C ALA A 95 16.88 -8.44 8.10
N LYS A 96 17.15 -9.74 8.31
CA LYS A 96 17.85 -10.24 9.50
C LYS A 96 19.25 -9.66 9.61
N LYS A 97 20.01 -9.59 8.51
CA LYS A 97 21.39 -9.07 8.48
C LYS A 97 21.48 -7.61 8.89
N HIS A 98 20.48 -6.80 8.52
CA HIS A 98 20.47 -5.35 8.77
C HIS A 98 19.47 -4.91 9.84
N MET A 99 18.90 -5.85 10.61
CA MET A 99 17.79 -5.61 11.53
C MET A 99 18.11 -4.55 12.59
N GLY A 100 19.35 -4.52 13.10
CA GLY A 100 19.79 -3.52 14.07
C GLY A 100 19.61 -2.07 13.59
N LYS A 101 19.88 -1.80 12.30
CA LYS A 101 19.69 -0.46 11.72
C LYS A 101 18.21 -0.06 11.68
N PHE A 102 17.31 -1.00 11.39
CA PHE A 102 15.88 -0.73 11.36
C PHE A 102 15.32 -0.46 12.76
N ILE A 103 15.75 -1.26 13.74
CA ILE A 103 15.32 -1.16 15.15
C ILE A 103 15.82 0.15 15.76
N LEU A 104 17.09 0.53 15.51
CA LEU A 104 17.66 1.77 16.04
C LEU A 104 16.83 3.00 15.65
N TRP A 105 16.52 3.14 14.36
CA TRP A 105 15.73 4.26 13.86
C TRP A 105 14.26 4.19 14.28
N PHE A 106 13.72 2.99 14.47
CA PHE A 106 12.38 2.80 15.02
C PHE A 106 12.31 3.29 16.46
N ALA A 107 13.29 2.89 17.28
CA ALA A 107 13.41 3.32 18.67
C ALA A 107 13.57 4.84 18.79
N LEU A 108 14.39 5.46 17.94
CA LEU A 108 14.55 6.91 17.91
C LEU A 108 13.22 7.62 17.63
N TYR A 109 12.44 7.12 16.68
CA TYR A 109 11.11 7.66 16.38
C TYR A 109 10.11 7.44 17.53
N CYS A 110 10.16 6.29 18.21
CA CYS A 110 9.35 6.06 19.41
C CYS A 110 9.71 7.04 20.53
N ILE A 111 10.99 7.34 20.74
CA ILE A 111 11.43 8.34 21.72
C ILE A 111 10.87 9.71 21.36
N LEU A 112 10.98 10.13 20.10
CA LEU A 112 10.40 11.39 19.62
C LEU A 112 8.87 11.46 19.84
N GLN A 113 8.16 10.35 19.65
CA GLN A 113 6.73 10.25 19.91
C GLN A 113 6.39 10.35 21.40
N ILE A 114 7.15 9.68 22.27
CA ILE A 114 6.96 9.77 23.73
C ILE A 114 7.17 11.21 24.20
N ILE A 115 8.25 11.85 23.73
CA ILE A 115 8.54 13.26 23.98
C ILE A 115 7.36 14.13 23.56
N SER A 116 6.91 14.00 22.30
CA SER A 116 5.78 14.78 21.78
C SER A 116 4.51 14.61 22.62
N ASN A 117 4.25 13.41 23.10
CA ASN A 117 3.09 13.13 23.94
C ASN A 117 3.22 13.83 25.30
N ILE A 118 4.37 13.68 25.98
CA ILE A 118 4.62 14.34 27.27
C ILE A 118 4.44 15.87 27.17
N PHE A 119 4.93 16.48 26.09
CA PHE A 119 4.76 17.92 25.84
C PHE A 119 3.37 18.31 25.34
N GLY A 120 2.57 17.36 24.83
CA GLY A 120 1.24 17.60 24.25
C GLY A 120 0.06 17.47 25.24
N TYR A 121 0.28 16.91 26.43
CA TYR A 121 -0.76 16.62 27.45
C TYR A 121 -1.03 17.76 28.45
N SER A 122 -0.72 19.02 28.16
CA SER A 122 -1.12 20.13 29.04
C SER A 122 -2.59 20.52 28.80
N GLU A 123 -3.53 19.63 29.11
CA GLU A 123 -4.99 19.91 29.08
C GLU A 123 -5.45 20.80 30.26
N GLN A 124 -4.60 21.08 31.25
CA GLN A 124 -5.00 21.83 32.46
C GLN A 124 -4.84 23.35 32.39
N THR A 125 -4.24 23.89 31.34
CA THR A 125 -4.13 25.34 31.15
C THR A 125 -4.62 25.66 29.75
N GLY A 126 -5.81 26.28 29.65
CA GLY A 126 -6.52 26.60 28.40
C GLY A 126 -5.81 27.58 27.45
N GLN A 127 -4.47 27.63 27.47
CA GLN A 127 -3.61 28.38 26.57
C GLN A 127 -2.34 27.57 26.27
N VAL A 128 -2.40 26.66 25.29
CA VAL A 128 -1.28 26.30 24.37
C VAL A 128 -1.78 25.43 23.20
N GLU A 129 -2.60 25.99 22.31
CA GLU A 129 -3.00 25.28 21.07
C GLU A 129 -1.90 25.35 19.99
N LEU A 130 -1.24 26.51 19.82
CA LEU A 130 -0.30 26.72 18.72
C LEU A 130 1.00 25.89 18.86
N LEU A 131 1.57 25.81 20.07
CA LEU A 131 2.80 25.05 20.30
C LEU A 131 2.58 23.55 20.07
N ASN A 132 1.44 23.01 20.51
CA ASN A 132 1.09 21.60 20.29
C ASN A 132 0.89 21.29 18.80
N ILE A 133 0.23 22.18 18.05
CA ILE A 133 0.10 22.06 16.59
C ILE A 133 1.47 22.03 15.91
N ILE A 134 2.40 22.91 16.32
CA ILE A 134 3.76 22.96 15.78
C ILE A 134 4.51 21.67 16.09
N VAL A 135 4.51 21.22 17.34
CA VAL A 135 5.19 19.98 17.77
C VAL A 135 4.63 18.77 17.02
N THR A 136 3.31 18.65 16.94
CA THR A 136 2.63 17.57 16.20
C THR A 136 2.98 17.59 14.73
N SER A 137 3.04 18.78 14.11
CA SER A 137 3.42 18.94 12.70
C SER A 137 4.87 18.51 12.45
N ILE A 138 5.80 18.88 13.34
CA ILE A 138 7.21 18.47 13.27
C ILE A 138 7.33 16.94 13.37
N VAL A 139 6.58 16.33 14.29
CA VAL A 139 6.58 14.87 14.48
C VAL A 139 6.00 14.14 13.27
N LEU A 140 4.92 14.67 12.67
CA LEU A 140 4.37 14.15 11.42
C LEU A 140 5.38 14.20 10.27
N LEU A 141 6.06 15.34 10.10
CA LEU A 141 7.12 15.49 9.09
C LEU A 141 8.30 14.55 9.35
N GLY A 142 8.69 14.39 10.62
CA GLY A 142 9.71 13.42 11.05
C GLY A 142 9.31 11.98 10.73
N GLY A 143 8.03 11.62 10.92
CA GLY A 143 7.50 10.32 10.54
C GLY A 143 7.51 10.08 9.03
N LEU A 144 7.17 11.09 8.23
CA LEU A 144 7.29 11.02 6.77
C LEU A 144 8.74 10.86 6.32
N TRP A 145 9.67 11.58 6.94
CA TRP A 145 11.10 11.47 6.65
C TRP A 145 11.60 10.07 6.98
N LEU A 146 11.29 9.55 8.17
CA LEU A 146 11.63 8.20 8.57
C LEU A 146 11.07 7.16 7.60
N SER A 147 9.82 7.36 7.13
CA SER A 147 9.20 6.47 6.15
C SER A 147 9.97 6.46 4.82
N LEU A 148 10.57 7.57 4.42
CA LEU A 148 11.40 7.68 3.22
C LEU A 148 12.78 7.07 3.45
N TRP A 149 13.34 7.30 4.63
CA TRP A 149 14.61 6.73 5.08
C TRP A 149 14.59 5.20 5.05
N TYR A 150 13.54 4.55 5.57
CA TYR A 150 13.40 3.10 5.50
C TYR A 150 13.37 2.56 4.08
N LYS A 151 12.71 3.28 3.15
CA LYS A 151 12.66 2.92 1.73
C LYS A 151 14.03 3.09 1.07
N ASN A 152 14.77 4.16 1.39
CA ASN A 152 16.12 4.41 0.90
C ASN A 152 17.09 3.34 1.40
N LEU A 153 17.08 3.05 2.71
CA LEU A 153 17.89 1.98 3.29
C LEU A 153 17.61 0.65 2.61
N SER A 154 16.34 0.31 2.41
CA SER A 154 15.94 -0.96 1.78
C SER A 154 16.41 -1.06 0.34
N LEU A 155 16.36 0.04 -0.41
CA LEU A 155 16.87 0.10 -1.78
C LEU A 155 18.39 -0.09 -1.81
N ASN A 156 19.13 0.56 -0.90
CA ASN A 156 20.58 0.43 -0.79
C ASN A 156 21.00 -0.98 -0.39
N ILE A 157 20.28 -1.63 0.54
CA ILE A 157 20.52 -3.02 0.93
C ILE A 157 20.35 -3.96 -0.28
N VAL A 158 19.31 -3.76 -1.09
CA VAL A 158 19.05 -4.57 -2.28
C VAL A 158 20.09 -4.32 -3.39
N ASN A 159 20.63 -3.10 -3.48
CA ASN A 159 21.63 -2.74 -4.49
C ASN A 159 23.04 -3.29 -4.19
N GLU A 160 23.26 -3.90 -3.02
CA GLU A 160 24.58 -4.35 -2.52
C GLU A 160 25.66 -3.26 -2.47
N ALA A 161 25.34 -2.01 -2.82
CA ALA A 161 26.17 -0.86 -2.57
C ALA A 161 26.39 -0.80 -1.06
N LYS A 162 27.62 -1.14 -0.64
CA LYS A 162 28.07 -1.20 0.76
C LYS A 162 27.33 -0.11 1.53
N ALA A 163 26.37 -0.51 2.37
CA ALA A 163 25.48 0.40 3.08
C ALA A 163 26.29 1.25 4.08
N LYS A 164 27.06 2.22 3.56
CA LYS A 164 27.79 3.23 4.29
C LYS A 164 26.75 4.10 4.99
N TYR A 165 26.99 4.39 6.26
CA TYR A 165 26.08 5.19 7.08
C TYR A 165 25.80 6.57 6.48
N SER A 166 26.73 7.11 5.69
CA SER A 166 26.59 8.38 4.95
C SER A 166 25.53 8.34 3.84
N ASP A 167 25.35 7.20 3.16
CA ASP A 167 24.49 7.12 1.96
C ASP A 167 23.03 6.82 2.30
N VAL A 168 22.74 6.63 3.59
CA VAL A 168 21.37 6.37 4.07
C VAL A 168 20.63 7.68 4.37
N PHE A 169 21.35 8.77 4.62
CA PHE A 169 20.74 10.08 4.76
C PHE A 169 20.15 10.53 3.43
N VAL A 170 18.86 10.85 3.46
CA VAL A 170 18.13 11.31 2.29
C VAL A 170 18.23 12.83 2.23
N ASP A 171 18.70 13.35 1.11
CA ASP A 171 18.78 14.79 0.87
C ASP A 171 17.41 15.47 1.07
N PHE A 172 17.41 16.65 1.67
CA PHE A 172 16.18 17.41 1.90
C PHE A 172 15.41 17.67 0.60
N GLN A 173 16.10 17.89 -0.53
CA GLN A 173 15.46 18.04 -1.83
C GLN A 173 14.71 16.78 -2.30
N LYS A 174 15.27 15.58 -2.04
CA LYS A 174 14.58 14.31 -2.33
C LYS A 174 13.39 14.12 -1.40
N PHE A 175 13.51 14.53 -0.13
CA PHE A 175 12.40 14.55 0.81
C PHE A 175 11.27 15.47 0.33
N LEU A 176 11.55 16.69 -0.14
CA LEU A 176 10.54 17.60 -0.69
C LEU A 176 9.82 17.01 -1.92
N LYS A 177 10.57 16.39 -2.84
CA LYS A 177 9.98 15.69 -3.99
C LYS A 177 9.06 14.56 -3.53
N TYR A 178 9.47 13.80 -2.51
CA TYR A 178 8.66 12.75 -1.91
C TYR A 178 7.42 13.31 -1.20
N LEU A 179 7.53 14.42 -0.47
CA LEU A 179 6.41 15.08 0.21
C LEU A 179 5.33 15.48 -0.80
N TRP A 180 5.71 16.15 -1.89
CA TRP A 180 4.78 16.48 -2.97
C TRP A 180 4.18 15.25 -3.63
N ALA A 181 4.98 14.22 -3.89
CA ALA A 181 4.47 12.96 -4.42
C ALA A 181 3.48 12.29 -3.46
N TYR A 182 3.75 12.32 -2.16
CA TYR A 182 2.90 11.75 -1.13
C TYR A 182 1.53 12.44 -1.09
N ILE A 183 1.51 13.77 -1.13
CA ILE A 183 0.28 14.57 -1.21
C ILE A 183 -0.53 14.21 -2.47
N LEU A 184 0.12 14.21 -3.64
CA LEU A 184 -0.56 13.88 -4.91
C LEU A 184 -1.13 12.45 -4.90
N VAL A 185 -0.34 11.48 -4.43
CA VAL A 185 -0.76 10.08 -4.33
C VAL A 185 -1.92 9.95 -3.35
N TYR A 186 -1.87 10.64 -2.21
CA TYR A 186 -2.94 10.59 -1.21
C TYR A 186 -4.26 11.15 -1.75
N ILE A 187 -4.23 12.26 -2.50
CA ILE A 187 -5.42 12.81 -3.17
C ILE A 187 -6.00 11.80 -4.16
N ILE A 188 -5.17 11.18 -5.00
CA ILE A 188 -5.62 10.15 -5.96
C ILE A 188 -6.24 8.95 -5.24
N ILE A 189 -5.65 8.56 -4.11
CA ILE A 189 -6.12 7.47 -3.27
C ILE A 189 -7.47 7.81 -2.64
N ILE A 190 -7.66 9.01 -2.06
CA ILE A 190 -8.95 9.46 -1.51
C ILE A 190 -10.04 9.46 -2.58
N ILE A 191 -9.75 10.02 -3.76
CA ILE A 191 -10.67 9.97 -4.89
C ILE A 191 -11.00 8.51 -5.22
N GLY A 192 -10.01 7.63 -5.21
CA GLY A 192 -10.18 6.19 -5.37
C GLY A 192 -11.11 5.56 -4.34
N VAL A 193 -11.00 5.94 -3.05
CA VAL A 193 -11.89 5.44 -1.98
C VAL A 193 -13.34 5.88 -2.22
N ILE A 194 -13.55 7.16 -2.53
CA ILE A 194 -14.87 7.72 -2.81
C ILE A 194 -15.49 7.02 -4.02
N LEU A 195 -14.67 6.69 -5.02
CA LEU A 195 -15.07 6.00 -6.24
C LEU A 195 -15.16 4.47 -6.12
N LEU A 196 -15.16 3.89 -4.91
CA LEU A 196 -15.21 2.46 -4.53
C LEU A 196 -13.89 1.81 -4.04
N ILE A 197 -14.00 0.80 -3.17
CA ILE A 197 -12.85 0.08 -2.55
C ILE A 197 -11.92 -0.57 -3.60
N VAL A 198 -12.48 -1.09 -4.69
CA VAL A 198 -11.71 -1.77 -5.74
C VAL A 198 -10.75 -0.84 -6.49
N PRO A 199 -11.19 0.31 -7.04
CA PRO A 199 -10.27 1.25 -7.68
C PRO A 199 -9.21 1.78 -6.71
N TRP A 200 -9.53 1.96 -5.43
CA TRP A 200 -8.55 2.32 -4.40
C TRP A 200 -7.38 1.34 -4.32
N VAL A 201 -7.64 0.03 -4.21
CA VAL A 201 -6.58 -1.00 -4.16
C VAL A 201 -5.70 -0.94 -5.42
N ILE A 202 -6.33 -0.80 -6.60
CA ILE A 202 -5.59 -0.77 -7.87
C ILE A 202 -4.69 0.47 -7.94
N PHE A 203 -5.16 1.64 -7.51
CA PHE A 203 -4.33 2.83 -7.45
C PHE A 203 -3.20 2.70 -6.44
N ALA A 204 -3.47 2.17 -5.24
CA ALA A 204 -2.46 1.95 -4.22
C ALA A 204 -1.32 1.04 -4.73
N LEU A 205 -1.64 -0.09 -5.36
CA LEU A 205 -0.65 -1.01 -5.94
C LEU A 205 0.15 -0.39 -7.09
N ARG A 206 -0.51 0.45 -7.91
CA ARG A 206 0.15 1.12 -9.03
C ARG A 206 1.07 2.24 -8.58
N LEU A 207 0.79 2.86 -7.44
CA LEU A 207 1.52 4.02 -6.92
C LEU A 207 2.52 3.64 -5.81
N SER A 208 2.50 2.39 -5.33
CA SER A 208 3.45 1.92 -4.30
C SER A 208 4.92 2.00 -4.72
N MET A 209 5.21 2.06 -6.02
CA MET A 209 6.58 2.15 -6.57
C MET A 209 7.07 3.61 -6.74
N VAL A 210 6.20 4.61 -6.60
CA VAL A 210 6.54 6.03 -6.69
C VAL A 210 7.70 6.44 -5.77
N PRO A 211 7.71 6.13 -4.46
CA PRO A 211 8.81 6.54 -3.59
C PRO A 211 10.17 5.98 -4.03
N TYR A 212 10.20 4.73 -4.51
CA TYR A 212 11.43 4.10 -4.97
C TYR A 212 11.96 4.74 -6.26
N LEU A 213 11.09 5.15 -7.17
CA LEU A 213 11.48 5.90 -8.37
C LEU A 213 12.09 7.27 -8.06
N ILE A 214 11.56 7.97 -7.04
CA ILE A 214 12.10 9.27 -6.60
C ILE A 214 13.49 9.07 -5.98
N LEU A 215 13.67 8.02 -5.17
CA LEU A 215 14.96 7.72 -4.54
C LEU A 215 16.02 7.25 -5.56
N ASP A 216 15.64 6.35 -6.48
CA ASP A 216 16.56 5.71 -7.42
C ASP A 216 16.90 6.60 -8.63
N LYS A 217 15.91 7.34 -9.16
CA LYS A 217 16.06 8.16 -10.38
C LYS A 217 16.04 9.67 -10.15
N ASN A 218 15.79 10.13 -8.92
CA ASN A 218 15.70 11.56 -8.56
C ASN A 218 14.71 12.38 -9.42
N ILE A 219 13.68 11.73 -9.97
CA ILE A 219 12.68 12.35 -10.84
C ILE A 219 11.59 13.09 -10.04
N GLY A 220 10.92 14.05 -10.70
CA GLY A 220 9.83 14.81 -10.09
C GLY A 220 8.58 13.96 -9.79
N PRO A 221 7.69 14.45 -8.90
CA PRO A 221 6.54 13.68 -8.40
C PRO A 221 5.59 13.22 -9.51
N ILE A 222 5.25 14.10 -10.44
CA ILE A 222 4.35 13.80 -11.58
C ILE A 222 4.97 12.75 -12.51
N GLN A 223 6.27 12.87 -12.77
CA GLN A 223 6.99 11.93 -13.63
C GLN A 223 7.09 10.56 -12.94
N ALA A 224 7.35 10.53 -11.64
CA ALA A 224 7.35 9.31 -10.84
C ALA A 224 6.00 8.58 -10.89
N ILE A 225 4.89 9.30 -10.74
CA ILE A 225 3.53 8.73 -10.84
C ILE A 225 3.29 8.13 -12.23
N LYS A 226 3.61 8.87 -13.29
CA LYS A 226 3.45 8.39 -14.68
C LYS A 226 4.29 7.15 -14.95
N MET A 227 5.54 7.14 -14.49
CA MET A 227 6.45 6.02 -14.65
C MET A 227 6.01 4.80 -13.83
N SER A 228 5.59 5.02 -12.58
CA SER A 228 5.08 3.97 -11.69
C SER A 228 3.87 3.25 -12.29
N ARG A 229 2.92 3.99 -12.87
CA ARG A 229 1.75 3.41 -13.55
C ARG A 229 2.12 2.59 -14.79
N LYS A 230 3.13 3.03 -15.55
CA LYS A 230 3.61 2.30 -16.73
C LYS A 230 4.33 1.02 -16.34
N MET A 231 5.23 1.07 -15.35
CA MET A 231 6.01 -0.09 -14.94
C MET A 231 5.18 -1.17 -14.27
N THR A 232 4.17 -0.79 -13.47
CA THR A 232 3.35 -1.74 -12.69
C THR A 232 2.23 -2.38 -13.50
N LYS A 233 1.85 -1.84 -14.67
CA LYS A 233 0.68 -2.27 -15.45
C LYS A 233 0.59 -3.79 -15.67
N TRP A 234 1.73 -4.43 -15.93
CA TRP A 234 1.83 -5.86 -16.24
C TRP A 234 2.19 -6.74 -15.03
N PHE A 235 2.46 -6.12 -13.87
CA PHE A 235 2.93 -6.80 -12.65
C PHE A 235 2.00 -6.57 -11.45
N ILE A 236 0.81 -6.00 -11.67
CA ILE A 236 -0.16 -5.67 -10.61
C ILE A 236 -0.46 -6.89 -9.74
N GLY A 237 -0.61 -8.05 -10.36
CA GLY A 237 -0.94 -9.29 -9.67
C GLY A 237 0.17 -9.82 -8.77
N ASP A 238 1.43 -9.73 -9.22
CA ASP A 238 2.59 -10.13 -8.41
C ASP A 238 2.78 -9.18 -7.22
N ILE A 239 2.60 -7.87 -7.44
CA ILE A 239 2.65 -6.86 -6.37
C ILE A 239 1.51 -7.12 -5.38
N PHE A 240 0.30 -7.39 -5.86
CA PHE A 240 -0.85 -7.66 -5.01
C PHE A 240 -0.66 -8.90 -4.13
N LEU A 241 -0.16 -10.00 -4.71
CA LEU A 241 0.09 -11.23 -3.97
C LEU A 241 1.19 -11.05 -2.93
N LEU A 242 2.23 -10.28 -3.25
CA LEU A 242 3.26 -9.89 -2.29
C LEU A 242 2.67 -9.04 -1.14
N CYS A 243 1.83 -8.04 -1.45
CA CYS A 243 1.17 -7.21 -0.45
C CYS A 243 0.29 -8.04 0.49
N ILE A 244 -0.55 -8.94 -0.04
CA ILE A 244 -1.37 -9.85 0.78
C ILE A 244 -0.49 -10.71 1.66
N LEU A 245 0.58 -11.30 1.11
CA LEU A 245 1.43 -12.19 1.87
C LEU A 245 2.12 -11.44 3.04
N ILE A 246 2.65 -10.24 2.79
CA ILE A 246 3.21 -9.39 3.86
C ILE A 246 2.15 -9.01 4.88
N TRP A 247 0.93 -8.69 4.43
CA TRP A 247 -0.17 -8.32 5.31
C TRP A 247 -0.62 -9.49 6.21
N LEU A 248 -0.74 -10.70 5.66
CA LEU A 248 -1.01 -11.93 6.43
C LEU A 248 0.10 -12.23 7.43
N ILE A 249 1.36 -12.06 7.02
CA ILE A 249 2.50 -12.19 7.92
C ILE A 249 2.38 -11.17 9.07
N ASN A 250 2.07 -9.90 8.79
CA ASN A 250 1.88 -8.88 9.82
C ASN A 250 0.78 -9.25 10.81
N ILE A 251 -0.36 -9.78 10.36
CA ILE A 251 -1.47 -10.21 11.22
C ILE A 251 -1.04 -11.36 12.13
N LEU A 252 -0.37 -12.37 11.57
CA LEU A 252 0.14 -13.51 12.36
C LEU A 252 1.05 -13.05 13.50
N TRP A 253 1.92 -12.06 13.21
CA TRP A 253 2.83 -11.49 14.20
C TRP A 253 2.18 -10.50 15.16
N PHE A 254 1.09 -9.85 14.76
CA PHE A 254 0.28 -9.01 15.64
C PHE A 254 -0.37 -9.85 16.74
N ILE A 255 -0.87 -11.04 16.39
CA ILE A 255 -1.45 -12.01 17.33
C ILE A 255 -0.37 -12.62 18.24
N ALA A 256 0.84 -12.85 17.72
CA ALA A 256 1.94 -13.51 18.42
C ALA A 256 2.78 -12.60 19.34
N ILE A 257 2.19 -11.54 19.91
CA ILE A 257 2.84 -10.47 20.72
C ILE A 257 3.66 -9.51 19.83
N LEU A 258 3.34 -8.21 19.92
CA LEU A 258 3.81 -7.07 19.10
C LEU A 258 5.29 -7.03 18.70
N VAL A 259 6.17 -7.78 19.38
CA VAL A 259 7.57 -8.02 19.02
C VAL A 259 7.72 -8.55 17.58
N GLY A 260 6.73 -9.29 17.10
CA GLY A 260 6.70 -9.76 15.72
C GLY A 260 6.69 -8.65 14.66
N LEU A 261 6.02 -7.53 14.95
CA LEU A 261 5.88 -6.41 14.01
C LEU A 261 7.24 -5.78 13.67
N LEU A 262 8.16 -5.73 14.63
CA LEU A 262 9.51 -5.23 14.43
C LEU A 262 10.31 -6.05 13.41
N ARG A 263 9.99 -7.35 13.27
CA ARG A 263 10.63 -8.23 12.30
C ARG A 263 9.98 -8.13 10.92
N THR A 264 8.69 -7.85 10.85
CA THR A 264 7.95 -7.83 9.58
C THR A 264 8.04 -6.49 8.86
N LEU A 265 8.23 -5.38 9.59
CA LEU A 265 8.42 -4.07 8.97
C LEU A 265 9.64 -4.04 8.02
N PRO A 266 10.86 -4.44 8.43
CA PRO A 266 12.01 -4.49 7.52
C PRO A 266 11.81 -5.43 6.34
N LEU A 267 11.13 -6.56 6.58
CA LEU A 267 10.79 -7.52 5.53
C LEU A 267 9.93 -6.86 4.45
N GLY A 268 8.93 -6.08 4.84
CA GLY A 268 8.03 -5.40 3.90
C GLY A 268 8.75 -4.36 3.05
N PHE A 269 9.61 -3.53 3.66
CA PHE A 269 10.35 -2.51 2.93
C PHE A 269 11.39 -3.11 1.96
N ILE A 270 12.12 -4.14 2.37
CA ILE A 270 13.12 -4.83 1.53
C ILE A 270 12.43 -5.59 0.40
N ALA A 271 11.33 -6.30 0.68
CA ALA A 271 10.57 -6.99 -0.36
C ALA A 271 10.02 -6.02 -1.41
N SER A 272 9.54 -4.86 -0.97
CA SER A 272 9.07 -3.79 -1.87
C SER A 272 10.19 -3.19 -2.71
N ALA A 273 11.40 -3.00 -2.15
CA ALA A 273 12.57 -2.56 -2.91
C ALA A 273 13.04 -3.64 -3.92
N TYR A 274 13.00 -4.90 -3.53
CA TYR A 274 13.41 -6.03 -4.38
C TYR A 274 12.47 -6.24 -5.56
N ILE A 275 11.14 -6.20 -5.34
CA ILE A 275 10.17 -6.27 -6.43
C ILE A 275 10.27 -5.05 -7.36
N TYR A 276 10.53 -3.86 -6.81
CA TYR A 276 10.79 -2.66 -7.60
C TYR A 276 11.94 -2.87 -8.59
N LYS A 277 13.11 -3.36 -8.12
CA LYS A 277 14.27 -3.62 -8.99
C LYS A 277 13.98 -4.72 -10.02
N LYS A 278 13.30 -5.79 -9.64
CA LYS A 278 12.89 -6.86 -10.57
C LYS A 278 11.96 -6.35 -11.68
N ILE A 279 10.96 -5.53 -11.35
CA ILE A 279 10.06 -4.92 -12.32
C ILE A 279 10.82 -3.96 -13.25
N LEU A 280 11.70 -3.12 -12.69
CA LEU A 280 12.48 -2.17 -13.47
C LEU A 280 13.40 -2.89 -14.48
N ALA A 281 14.09 -3.95 -14.05
CA ALA A 281 14.92 -4.77 -14.94
C ALA A 281 14.09 -5.45 -16.05
N ALA A 282 12.90 -5.94 -15.72
CA ALA A 282 12.00 -6.55 -16.71
C ALA A 282 11.48 -5.54 -17.75
N GLN A 283 11.28 -4.28 -17.36
CA GLN A 283 10.90 -3.21 -18.29
C GLN A 283 12.05 -2.82 -19.22
N ASN A 284 13.25 -2.59 -18.68
CA ASN A 284 14.43 -2.26 -19.48
C ASN A 284 14.70 -3.35 -20.54
N ASN A 285 14.63 -4.63 -20.16
CA ASN A 285 14.81 -5.75 -21.09
C ASN A 285 13.75 -5.79 -22.20
N LYS A 286 12.52 -5.36 -21.93
CA LYS A 286 11.46 -5.26 -22.96
C LYS A 286 11.77 -4.12 -23.93
N GLU A 287 12.22 -2.98 -23.43
CA GLU A 287 12.62 -1.83 -24.27
C GLU A 287 13.79 -2.19 -25.19
N THR A 288 14.83 -2.86 -24.68
CA THR A 288 15.98 -3.32 -25.49
C THR A 288 15.55 -4.25 -26.62
N LYS A 289 14.72 -5.26 -26.34
CA LYS A 289 14.22 -6.20 -27.36
C LYS A 289 13.36 -5.52 -28.44
N VAL A 290 12.62 -4.47 -28.09
CA VAL A 290 11.83 -3.71 -29.07
C VAL A 290 12.74 -2.89 -29.99
N ILE A 291 13.83 -2.32 -29.46
CA ILE A 291 14.83 -1.59 -30.25
C ILE A 291 15.53 -2.54 -31.23
N GLU A 292 16.03 -3.69 -30.75
CA GLU A 292 16.66 -4.72 -31.60
C GLU A 292 15.73 -5.20 -32.72
N LYS A 293 14.44 -5.41 -32.40
CA LYS A 293 13.44 -5.81 -33.41
C LYS A 293 13.18 -4.73 -34.46
N LYS A 294 13.21 -3.45 -34.08
CA LYS A 294 13.09 -2.33 -35.03
C LYS A 294 14.31 -2.23 -35.93
N GLU A 295 15.51 -2.43 -35.38
CA GLU A 295 16.76 -2.39 -36.14
C GLU A 295 16.87 -3.54 -37.15
N THR A 296 16.52 -4.77 -36.75
CA THR A 296 16.48 -5.94 -37.64
C THR A 296 15.45 -5.78 -38.76
N THR A 297 14.25 -5.26 -38.46
CA THR A 297 13.22 -4.98 -39.47
C THR A 297 13.68 -3.90 -40.46
N LYS A 298 14.43 -2.90 -39.99
CA LYS A 298 14.98 -1.82 -40.83
C LYS A 298 16.12 -2.32 -41.72
N LYS A 299 16.93 -3.27 -41.26
CA LYS A 299 17.96 -3.95 -42.06
C LYS A 299 17.37 -4.91 -43.10
N SER A 300 16.24 -5.58 -42.83
CA SER A 300 15.60 -6.48 -43.81
C SER A 300 14.85 -5.76 -44.94
N LYS A 301 14.62 -4.45 -44.81
CA LYS A 301 13.93 -3.61 -45.79
C LYS A 301 14.89 -2.77 -46.66
N LYS A 302 16.19 -2.85 -46.38
CA LYS A 302 17.27 -2.31 -47.21
C LYS A 302 17.90 -3.46 -47.98
#